data_AF-A0A7S3WJ18-F1
#
_entry.id   AF-A0A7S3WJ18-F1
#
_cell.length_a   1.000
_cell.length_b   1.000
_cell.length_c   1.000
_cell.angle_alpha   90.00
_cell.angle_beta   90.00
_cell.angle_gamma   90.00
#
_symmetry.space_group_name_H-M   'P 1'
#
loop_
_entity.id
_entity.type
_entity.pdbx_description
1 polymer ?
#
loop_
_entity_poly.entity_id
_entity_poly.type
_entity_poly.pdbx_seq_one_letter_code
_entity_poly.pdbx_strand_id
1 'polypeptide(L)'
;RLGCGALANMAAGDDDACKQAVVNAGGAEAVVAAMDGPVADDVELQTLGCGALENMAAGDDPCPQAVVGAGGAEAVVTAMASHTADVELQRLCCGALRNMAGGDDTYTQEGCGALQNMAGGSNVCIQAVVDAGALGAALAAMGGHAADAEVQRVGCGTLQNIADSGACNQAVVDTGGVVNAGGAAAVVAAMGRHIADLKLQRSGCGAQQNMALWTRGGHVADVELQRLGCGALANMAAGDD
;
A
#
# COMPACT_ATOMS: atom_id res chain seq x y z
N ARG A 1 -7.22 19.54 12.98
CA ARG A 1 -6.32 18.82 13.90
C ARG A 1 -7.09 18.02 14.94
N LEU A 2 -7.73 18.65 15.93
CA LEU A 2 -8.42 17.94 17.03
C LEU A 2 -9.53 16.97 16.57
N GLY A 3 -10.27 17.32 15.51
CA GLY A 3 -11.28 16.43 14.92
C GLY A 3 -10.69 15.15 14.31
N CYS A 4 -9.67 15.30 13.46
CA CYS A 4 -8.95 14.16 12.86
C CYS A 4 -8.26 13.30 13.92
N GLY A 5 -7.64 13.91 14.93
CA GLY A 5 -7.03 13.17 16.04
C GLY A 5 -8.04 12.41 16.89
N ALA A 6 -9.23 12.96 17.12
CA ALA A 6 -10.31 12.25 17.80
C ALA A 6 -10.81 11.05 16.98
N LEU A 7 -10.98 11.22 15.66
CA LEU A 7 -11.38 10.14 14.75
C LEU A 7 -10.29 9.05 14.67
N ALA A 8 -9.02 9.43 14.57
CA ALA A 8 -7.90 8.50 14.59
C ALA A 8 -7.90 7.65 15.88
N ASN A 9 -8.09 8.29 17.04
CA ASN A 9 -8.15 7.59 18.33
C ASN A 9 -9.39 6.68 18.46
N MET A 10 -10.53 7.09 17.92
CA MET A 10 -11.74 6.24 17.93
C MET A 10 -11.56 5.04 16.99
N ALA A 11 -10.91 5.21 15.84
CA ALA A 11 -10.65 4.12 14.91
C ALA A 11 -9.44 3.24 15.30
N ALA A 12 -8.59 3.67 16.25
CA ALA A 12 -7.36 2.97 16.64
C ALA A 12 -7.58 1.69 17.46
N GLY A 13 -8.81 1.42 17.92
CA GLY A 13 -9.11 0.21 18.68
C GLY A 13 -9.11 -1.05 17.81
N ASP A 14 -8.75 -2.18 18.39
CA ASP A 14 -8.82 -3.51 17.73
C ASP A 14 -10.26 -3.97 17.44
N ASP A 15 -11.27 -3.22 17.92
CA ASP A 15 -12.69 -3.54 17.73
C ASP A 15 -13.21 -2.94 16.42
N ASP A 16 -13.50 -3.80 15.46
CA ASP A 16 -14.07 -3.41 14.17
C ASP A 16 -15.44 -2.74 14.31
N ALA A 17 -16.17 -2.97 15.41
CA ALA A 17 -17.41 -2.25 15.67
C ALA A 17 -17.17 -0.73 15.83
N CYS A 18 -16.03 -0.33 16.39
CA CYS A 18 -15.68 1.08 16.56
C CYS A 18 -15.30 1.72 15.23
N LYS A 19 -14.45 1.04 14.44
CA LYS A 19 -14.08 1.46 13.08
C LYS A 19 -15.33 1.62 12.20
N GLN A 20 -16.21 0.61 12.22
CA GLN A 20 -17.46 0.64 11.47
C GLN A 20 -18.41 1.75 11.94
N ALA A 21 -18.48 2.04 13.24
CA ALA A 21 -19.29 3.14 13.75
C ALA A 21 -18.79 4.50 13.28
N VAL A 22 -17.46 4.71 13.26
CA VAL A 22 -16.84 5.93 12.74
C VAL A 22 -17.12 6.09 11.24
N VAL A 23 -16.95 5.02 10.47
CA VAL A 23 -17.25 5.00 9.04
C VAL A 23 -18.74 5.29 8.78
N ASN A 24 -19.64 4.63 9.49
CA ASN A 24 -21.10 4.83 9.36
C ASN A 24 -21.54 6.26 9.74
N ALA A 25 -20.76 6.95 10.57
CA ALA A 25 -21.01 8.34 10.94
C ALA A 25 -20.49 9.36 9.91
N GLY A 26 -19.91 8.91 8.79
CA GLY A 26 -19.30 9.78 7.77
C GLY A 26 -17.90 10.27 8.17
N GLY A 27 -17.20 9.52 9.02
CA GLY A 27 -15.88 9.88 9.52
C GLY A 27 -14.83 9.97 8.41
N ALA A 28 -14.91 9.09 7.40
CA ALA A 28 -13.99 9.08 6.26
C ALA A 28 -14.12 10.36 5.42
N GLU A 29 -15.34 10.75 5.06
CA GLU A 29 -15.63 11.96 4.30
C GLU A 29 -15.20 13.22 5.06
N ALA A 30 -15.42 13.23 6.39
CA ALA A 30 -15.00 14.35 7.23
C ALA A 30 -13.47 14.49 7.29
N VAL A 31 -12.72 13.37 7.33
CA VAL A 31 -11.26 13.38 7.31
C VAL A 31 -10.74 13.83 5.95
N VAL A 32 -11.26 13.28 4.84
CA VAL A 32 -10.87 13.67 3.48
C VAL A 32 -11.13 15.16 3.25
N ALA A 33 -12.31 15.65 3.61
CA ALA A 33 -12.63 17.08 3.49
C ALA A 33 -11.73 17.98 4.35
N ALA A 34 -11.24 17.49 5.48
CA ALA A 34 -10.28 18.23 6.30
C ALA A 34 -8.88 18.25 5.66
N MET A 35 -8.45 17.14 5.07
CA MET A 35 -7.16 17.02 4.37
C MET A 35 -7.11 17.88 3.10
N ASP A 36 -8.22 18.02 2.38
CA ASP A 36 -8.36 18.87 1.19
C ASP A 36 -8.73 20.33 1.52
N GLY A 37 -8.86 20.65 2.81
CA GLY A 37 -9.35 21.93 3.28
C GLY A 37 -8.33 23.08 3.19
N PRO A 38 -8.68 24.26 3.74
CA PRO A 38 -7.83 25.47 3.72
C PRO A 38 -6.49 25.34 4.45
N VAL A 39 -6.29 24.23 5.17
CA VAL A 39 -5.11 23.91 5.98
C VAL A 39 -4.42 22.65 5.46
N ALA A 40 -4.55 22.35 4.16
CA ALA A 40 -3.96 21.17 3.54
C ALA A 40 -2.42 21.08 3.67
N ASP A 41 -1.71 22.21 3.74
CA ASP A 41 -0.24 22.23 3.88
C ASP A 41 0.26 21.89 5.30
N ASP A 42 -0.65 21.62 6.22
CA ASP A 42 -0.33 21.35 7.62
C ASP A 42 0.02 19.88 7.84
N VAL A 43 1.32 19.60 7.96
CA VAL A 43 1.85 18.24 8.11
C VAL A 43 1.24 17.48 9.30
N GLU A 44 0.94 18.16 10.41
CA GLU A 44 0.34 17.52 11.59
C GLU A 44 -1.11 17.10 11.30
N LEU A 45 -1.85 17.93 10.56
CA LEU A 45 -3.20 17.58 10.11
C LEU A 45 -3.18 16.41 9.14
N GLN A 46 -2.28 16.43 8.16
CA GLN A 46 -2.14 15.35 7.19
C GLN A 46 -1.76 14.04 7.89
N THR A 47 -0.85 14.09 8.87
CA THR A 47 -0.42 12.92 9.64
C THR A 47 -1.60 12.32 10.41
N LEU A 48 -2.36 13.14 11.13
CA LEU A 48 -3.55 12.69 11.84
C LEU A 48 -4.66 12.20 10.88
N GLY A 49 -4.80 12.83 9.72
CA GLY A 49 -5.74 12.44 8.68
C GLY A 49 -5.41 11.07 8.10
N CYS A 50 -4.17 10.88 7.64
CA CYS A 50 -3.69 9.61 7.11
C CYS A 50 -3.75 8.50 8.16
N GLY A 51 -3.41 8.76 9.42
CA GLY A 51 -3.56 7.78 10.50
C GLY A 51 -5.03 7.41 10.78
N ALA A 52 -5.96 8.37 10.68
CA ALA A 52 -7.38 8.06 10.80
C ALA A 52 -7.87 7.19 9.64
N LEU A 53 -7.46 7.49 8.39
CA LEU A 53 -7.80 6.70 7.21
C LEU A 53 -7.17 5.29 7.27
N GLU A 54 -5.93 5.16 7.74
CA GLU A 54 -5.26 3.87 7.96
C GLU A 54 -6.04 3.00 8.94
N ASN A 55 -6.42 3.57 10.09
CA ASN A 55 -7.15 2.87 11.13
C ASN A 55 -8.56 2.47 10.67
N MET A 56 -9.27 3.34 9.95
CA MET A 56 -10.57 3.01 9.38
C MET A 56 -10.46 1.92 8.31
N ALA A 57 -9.45 2.00 7.43
CA ALA A 57 -9.23 1.00 6.40
C ALA A 57 -8.71 -0.34 6.95
N ALA A 58 -8.20 -0.38 8.19
CA ALA A 58 -7.80 -1.60 8.88
C ALA A 58 -8.98 -2.39 9.49
N GLY A 59 -10.22 -1.95 9.29
CA GLY A 59 -11.41 -2.68 9.71
C GLY A 59 -11.90 -3.65 8.65
N ASP A 60 -12.70 -4.63 9.08
CA ASP A 60 -13.43 -5.53 8.18
C ASP A 60 -14.40 -4.78 7.25
N ASP A 61 -14.81 -5.45 6.17
CA ASP A 61 -15.82 -4.96 5.25
C ASP A 61 -17.10 -4.50 5.99
N PRO A 62 -17.71 -3.36 5.62
CA PRO A 62 -17.40 -2.50 4.47
C PRO A 62 -16.45 -1.31 4.76
N CYS A 63 -15.62 -1.35 5.81
CA CYS A 63 -14.80 -0.19 6.19
C CYS A 63 -13.82 0.28 5.08
N PRO A 64 -13.01 -0.59 4.46
CA PRO A 64 -12.08 -0.17 3.42
C PRO A 64 -12.79 0.44 2.20
N GLN A 65 -13.95 -0.13 1.81
CA GLN A 65 -14.76 0.37 0.70
C GLN A 65 -15.31 1.77 0.98
N ALA A 66 -15.69 2.06 2.22
CA ALA A 66 -16.19 3.37 2.58
C ALA A 66 -15.07 4.43 2.58
N VAL A 67 -13.87 4.06 3.04
CA VAL A 67 -12.69 4.95 2.97
C VAL A 67 -12.33 5.27 1.53
N VAL A 68 -12.34 4.26 0.65
CA VAL A 68 -12.13 4.47 -0.79
C VAL A 68 -13.26 5.29 -1.39
N GLY A 69 -14.51 4.97 -1.08
CA GLY A 69 -15.70 5.69 -1.57
C GLY A 69 -15.74 7.17 -1.16
N ALA A 70 -15.07 7.53 -0.06
CA ALA A 70 -14.90 8.90 0.38
C ALA A 70 -13.77 9.67 -0.35
N GLY A 71 -13.03 9.03 -1.26
CA GLY A 71 -11.85 9.64 -1.92
C GLY A 71 -10.57 9.55 -1.08
N GLY A 72 -10.50 8.60 -0.14
CA GLY A 72 -9.37 8.45 0.78
C GLY A 72 -8.05 8.14 0.06
N ALA A 73 -8.09 7.41 -1.06
CA ALA A 73 -6.90 7.05 -1.82
C ALA A 73 -6.24 8.30 -2.44
N GLU A 74 -7.02 9.17 -3.07
CA GLU A 74 -6.56 10.41 -3.69
C GLU A 74 -6.01 11.39 -2.65
N ALA A 75 -6.70 11.52 -1.51
CA ALA A 75 -6.28 12.37 -0.41
C ALA A 75 -4.92 11.91 0.17
N VAL A 76 -4.75 10.60 0.36
CA VAL A 76 -3.50 10.01 0.85
C VAL A 76 -2.36 10.20 -0.16
N VAL A 77 -2.58 9.93 -1.44
CA VAL A 77 -1.54 10.16 -2.48
C VAL A 77 -1.14 11.63 -2.56
N THR A 78 -2.10 12.55 -2.46
CA THR A 78 -1.83 13.99 -2.44
C THR A 78 -0.99 14.38 -1.22
N ALA A 79 -1.32 13.87 -0.03
CA ALA A 79 -0.54 14.09 1.18
C ALA A 79 0.91 13.56 1.02
N MET A 80 1.09 12.37 0.45
CA MET A 80 2.41 11.80 0.18
C MET A 80 3.24 12.71 -0.75
N ALA A 81 2.62 13.24 -1.81
CA ALA A 81 3.29 14.10 -2.77
C ALA A 81 3.68 15.47 -2.18
N SER A 82 2.84 16.03 -1.31
CA SER A 82 3.07 17.35 -0.69
C SER A 82 4.11 17.30 0.44
N HIS A 83 4.28 16.17 1.10
CA HIS A 83 5.08 16.03 2.31
C HIS A 83 6.07 14.87 2.22
N THR A 84 6.86 14.85 1.15
CA THR A 84 7.84 13.79 0.85
C THR A 84 8.92 13.59 1.91
N ALA A 85 9.25 14.64 2.67
CA ALA A 85 10.30 14.60 3.70
C ALA A 85 9.86 14.01 5.05
N ASP A 86 8.55 13.93 5.30
CA ASP A 86 8.03 13.48 6.60
C ASP A 86 7.86 11.95 6.62
N VAL A 87 8.76 11.27 7.33
CA VAL A 87 8.82 9.79 7.38
C VAL A 87 7.54 9.20 7.98
N GLU A 88 7.03 9.81 9.05
CA GLU A 88 5.87 9.28 9.77
C GLU A 88 4.63 9.37 8.90
N LEU A 89 4.41 10.51 8.24
CA LEU A 89 3.33 10.68 7.29
C LEU A 89 3.44 9.66 6.14
N GLN A 90 4.61 9.53 5.50
CA GLN A 90 4.79 8.57 4.41
C GLN A 90 4.48 7.13 4.85
N ARG A 91 4.85 6.77 6.08
CA ARG A 91 4.53 5.47 6.67
C ARG A 91 3.01 5.26 6.79
N LEU A 92 2.31 6.20 7.43
CA LEU A 92 0.85 6.13 7.61
C LEU A 92 0.12 6.10 6.25
N CYS A 93 0.58 6.90 5.29
CA CYS A 93 0.03 6.90 3.95
C CYS A 93 0.17 5.54 3.25
N CYS A 94 1.37 4.95 3.27
CA CYS A 94 1.58 3.61 2.72
C CYS A 94 0.70 2.57 3.42
N GLY A 95 0.52 2.69 4.74
CA GLY A 95 -0.32 1.79 5.55
C GLY A 95 -1.78 1.90 5.14
N ALA A 96 -2.30 3.12 5.01
CA ALA A 96 -3.65 3.38 4.55
C ALA A 96 -3.89 2.79 3.15
N LEU A 97 -2.98 3.03 2.20
CA LEU A 97 -3.07 2.48 0.83
C LEU A 97 -3.04 0.95 0.82
N ARG A 98 -2.21 0.34 1.67
CA ARG A 98 -2.14 -1.11 1.81
C ARG A 98 -3.46 -1.70 2.33
N ASN A 99 -4.03 -1.09 3.36
CA ASN A 99 -5.26 -1.57 3.98
C ASN A 99 -6.46 -1.38 3.03
N MET A 100 -6.53 -0.23 2.34
CA MET A 100 -7.51 0.00 1.27
C MET A 100 -7.42 -1.02 0.13
N ALA A 101 -6.21 -1.51 -0.16
CA ALA A 101 -5.97 -2.54 -1.17
C ALA A 101 -6.27 -3.98 -0.66
N GLY A 102 -6.94 -4.15 0.48
CA GLY A 102 -7.31 -5.46 1.03
C GLY A 102 -6.18 -6.17 1.76
N GLY A 103 -5.20 -5.41 2.28
CA GLY A 103 -4.10 -5.96 3.04
C GLY A 103 -4.48 -6.33 4.46
N ASP A 104 -4.98 -7.54 4.69
CA ASP A 104 -4.96 -8.09 6.05
C ASP A 104 -3.50 -8.27 6.50
N ASP A 105 -3.21 -7.85 7.74
CA ASP A 105 -1.96 -8.16 8.44
C ASP A 105 -1.80 -9.66 8.75
N THR A 106 -2.80 -10.47 8.40
CA THR A 106 -2.78 -11.94 8.47
C THR A 106 -1.96 -12.52 7.32
N TYR A 107 -0.69 -12.12 7.21
CA TYR A 107 0.33 -12.89 6.50
C TYR A 107 0.66 -14.18 7.27
N THR A 108 -0.32 -15.05 7.47
CA THR A 108 -0.13 -16.40 7.96
C THR A 108 -1.16 -17.34 7.35
N GLN A 109 -0.61 -18.26 6.56
CA GLN A 109 -1.13 -19.59 6.26
C GLN A 109 -2.02 -19.72 5.02
N GLU A 110 -1.38 -20.29 4.01
CA GLU A 110 -1.94 -21.18 2.99
C GLU A 110 -2.78 -20.56 1.87
N GLY A 111 -2.11 -20.44 0.72
CA GLY A 111 -2.64 -20.72 -0.61
C GLY A 111 -4.11 -20.38 -0.86
N CYS A 112 -4.35 -19.22 -1.46
CA CYS A 112 -5.08 -19.11 -2.73
C CYS A 112 -5.29 -17.62 -3.10
N GLY A 113 -4.47 -17.10 -4.01
CA GLY A 113 -4.87 -15.99 -4.89
C GLY A 113 -6.14 -16.30 -5.72
N ALA A 114 -6.68 -17.52 -5.61
CA ALA A 114 -7.96 -17.93 -6.21
C ALA A 114 -9.20 -17.56 -5.39
N LEU A 115 -9.10 -17.19 -4.10
CA LEU A 115 -10.27 -16.87 -3.25
C LEU A 115 -10.62 -15.38 -3.18
N GLN A 116 -9.70 -14.46 -3.50
CA GLN A 116 -9.99 -13.01 -3.55
C GLN A 116 -10.96 -12.62 -4.69
N ASN A 117 -11.26 -13.55 -5.61
CA ASN A 117 -12.22 -13.33 -6.70
C ASN A 117 -13.71 -13.42 -6.30
N MET A 118 -14.06 -13.69 -5.04
CA MET A 118 -15.47 -13.75 -4.61
C MET A 118 -16.01 -12.52 -3.89
N ALA A 119 -15.17 -11.56 -3.51
CA ALA A 119 -15.63 -10.26 -3.02
C ALA A 119 -15.53 -9.23 -4.16
N GLY A 120 -16.63 -8.98 -4.88
CA GLY A 120 -16.68 -7.96 -5.93
C GLY A 120 -16.27 -6.55 -5.47
N GLY A 121 -16.15 -6.30 -4.16
CA GLY A 121 -15.68 -5.05 -3.58
C GLY A 121 -14.15 -4.87 -3.55
N SER A 122 -13.35 -5.93 -3.41
CA SER A 122 -11.88 -5.82 -3.31
C SER A 122 -11.25 -5.35 -4.62
N ASN A 123 -11.79 -5.79 -5.76
CA ASN A 123 -11.32 -5.32 -7.08
C ASN A 123 -11.60 -3.83 -7.33
N VAL A 124 -12.73 -3.29 -6.83
CA VAL A 124 -13.07 -1.87 -7.01
C VAL A 124 -12.16 -0.98 -6.15
N CYS A 125 -11.90 -1.40 -4.90
CA CYS A 125 -11.02 -0.66 -4.00
C CYS A 125 -9.59 -0.62 -4.54
N ILE A 126 -9.08 -1.78 -4.99
CA ILE A 126 -7.74 -1.86 -5.53
C ILE A 126 -7.62 -1.05 -6.82
N GLN A 127 -8.63 -1.09 -7.71
CA GLN A 127 -8.62 -0.25 -8.91
C GLN A 127 -8.63 1.24 -8.57
N ALA A 128 -9.43 1.69 -7.59
CA ALA A 128 -9.44 3.08 -7.16
C ALA A 128 -8.08 3.52 -6.56
N VAL A 129 -7.44 2.66 -5.75
CA VAL A 129 -6.09 2.89 -5.22
C VAL A 129 -5.06 3.01 -6.35
N VAL A 130 -5.19 2.17 -7.39
CA VAL A 130 -4.34 2.24 -8.59
C VAL A 130 -4.60 3.52 -9.38
N ASP A 131 -5.86 3.88 -9.61
CA ASP A 131 -6.28 5.07 -10.36
C ASP A 131 -5.84 6.37 -9.64
N ALA A 132 -5.81 6.35 -8.31
CA ALA A 132 -5.27 7.44 -7.50
C ALA A 132 -3.75 7.63 -7.63
N GLY A 133 -3.02 6.68 -8.24
CA GLY A 133 -1.57 6.77 -8.44
C GLY A 133 -0.73 6.22 -7.27
N ALA A 134 -1.31 5.39 -6.41
CA ALA A 134 -0.65 4.82 -5.23
C ALA A 134 0.68 4.12 -5.54
N LEU A 135 0.78 3.48 -6.71
CA LEU A 135 1.97 2.76 -7.16
C LEU A 135 3.19 3.69 -7.28
N GLY A 136 3.01 4.85 -7.90
CA GLY A 136 4.07 5.85 -8.05
C GLY A 136 4.42 6.50 -6.71
N ALA A 137 3.42 6.78 -5.88
CA ALA A 137 3.61 7.37 -4.56
C ALA A 137 4.39 6.44 -3.61
N ALA A 138 4.04 5.15 -3.57
CA ALA A 138 4.75 4.16 -2.77
C ALA A 138 6.22 4.01 -3.19
N LEU A 139 6.50 3.99 -4.50
CA LEU A 139 7.87 3.94 -5.01
C LEU A 139 8.67 5.21 -4.69
N ALA A 140 8.04 6.38 -4.78
CA ALA A 140 8.67 7.64 -4.40
C ALA A 140 8.99 7.68 -2.89
N ALA A 141 8.07 7.24 -2.04
CA ALA A 141 8.27 7.12 -0.60
C ALA A 141 9.40 6.14 -0.26
N MET A 142 9.42 4.96 -0.87
CA MET A 142 10.48 3.98 -0.71
C MET A 142 11.85 4.52 -1.16
N GLY A 143 11.89 5.28 -2.26
CA GLY A 143 13.11 5.93 -2.75
C GLY A 143 13.61 7.04 -1.83
N GLY A 144 12.71 7.88 -1.33
CA GLY A 144 13.02 8.97 -0.41
C GLY A 144 13.47 8.48 0.98
N HIS A 145 12.92 7.36 1.43
CA HIS A 145 13.12 6.81 2.78
C HIS A 145 13.74 5.41 2.75
N ALA A 146 14.75 5.21 1.90
CA ALA A 146 15.43 3.91 1.74
C ALA A 146 15.99 3.35 3.07
N ALA A 147 16.35 4.22 4.02
CA ALA A 147 16.89 3.82 5.32
C ALA A 147 15.83 3.38 6.33
N ASP A 148 14.55 3.71 6.12
CA ASP A 148 13.48 3.40 7.06
C ASP A 148 12.87 2.02 6.73
N ALA A 149 13.10 1.04 7.59
CA ALA A 149 12.64 -0.33 7.37
C ALA A 149 11.12 -0.45 7.32
N GLU A 150 10.40 0.41 8.04
CA GLU A 150 8.95 0.40 8.11
C GLU A 150 8.34 0.91 6.81
N VAL A 151 8.83 2.05 6.30
CA VAL A 151 8.40 2.59 5.00
C VAL A 151 8.70 1.59 3.88
N GLN A 152 9.86 0.93 3.91
CA GLN A 152 10.17 -0.12 2.93
C GLN A 152 9.19 -1.29 3.02
N ARG A 153 8.87 -1.75 4.24
CA ARG A 153 8.00 -2.93 4.42
C ARG A 153 6.58 -2.65 4.00
N VAL A 154 6.02 -1.54 4.46
CA VAL A 154 4.67 -1.15 4.12
C VAL A 154 4.57 -0.85 2.63
N GLY A 155 5.55 -0.13 2.05
CA GLY A 155 5.64 0.11 0.60
C GLY A 155 5.67 -1.18 -0.21
N CYS A 156 6.53 -2.15 0.15
CA CYS A 156 6.55 -3.47 -0.50
C CYS A 156 5.23 -4.22 -0.35
N GLY A 157 4.56 -4.12 0.81
CA GLY A 157 3.24 -4.71 1.04
C GLY A 157 2.16 -4.10 0.15
N THR A 158 2.15 -2.77 0.00
CA THR A 158 1.25 -2.07 -0.93
C THR A 158 1.47 -2.55 -2.37
N LEU A 159 2.74 -2.64 -2.81
CA LEU A 159 3.08 -3.14 -4.15
C LEU A 159 2.62 -4.59 -4.36
N GLN A 160 2.80 -5.45 -3.36
CA GLN A 160 2.38 -6.85 -3.40
C GLN A 160 0.86 -6.97 -3.58
N ASN A 161 0.07 -6.23 -2.78
CA ASN A 161 -1.38 -6.30 -2.79
C ASN A 161 -1.96 -5.77 -4.11
N ILE A 162 -1.43 -4.65 -4.59
CA ILE A 162 -1.81 -4.11 -5.91
C ILE A 162 -1.53 -5.15 -6.99
N ALA A 163 -0.37 -5.82 -6.94
CA ALA A 163 0.04 -6.81 -7.92
C ALA A 163 -0.65 -8.16 -7.85
N ASP A 164 -1.21 -8.53 -6.70
CA ASP A 164 -2.03 -9.74 -6.54
C ASP A 164 -3.41 -9.59 -7.20
N SER A 165 -3.92 -8.36 -7.28
CA SER A 165 -5.14 -8.08 -8.03
C SER A 165 -4.88 -8.16 -9.54
N GLY A 166 -5.60 -9.04 -10.23
CA GLY A 166 -5.56 -9.13 -11.69
C GLY A 166 -5.96 -7.83 -12.43
N ALA A 167 -6.36 -6.78 -11.70
CA ALA A 167 -6.68 -5.43 -12.18
C ALA A 167 -5.47 -4.71 -12.79
N CYS A 168 -4.24 -5.12 -12.45
CA CYS A 168 -3.03 -4.51 -13.00
C CYS A 168 -2.79 -4.78 -14.49
N ASN A 169 -3.48 -5.76 -15.10
CA ASN A 169 -3.33 -5.99 -16.55
C ASN A 169 -3.74 -4.78 -17.41
N GLN A 170 -4.61 -3.89 -16.90
CA GLN A 170 -5.04 -2.69 -17.62
C GLN A 170 -4.21 -1.44 -17.22
N ALA A 171 -3.92 -1.24 -15.93
CA ALA A 171 -3.16 -0.09 -15.45
C ALA A 171 -1.66 -0.12 -15.81
N VAL A 172 -1.07 -1.31 -16.02
CA VAL A 172 0.32 -1.49 -16.49
C VAL A 172 0.50 -0.99 -17.93
N VAL A 173 -0.59 -0.94 -18.72
CA VAL A 173 -0.57 -0.40 -20.09
C VAL A 173 -0.56 1.14 -20.06
N ASP A 174 -1.30 1.75 -19.14
CA ASP A 174 -1.49 3.21 -19.11
C ASP A 174 -0.42 3.97 -18.32
N THR A 175 0.17 3.36 -17.29
CA THR A 175 1.29 3.96 -16.51
C THR A 175 2.68 3.72 -17.11
N GLY A 176 2.72 3.08 -18.29
CA GLY A 176 3.82 3.17 -19.23
C GLY A 176 5.12 2.50 -18.80
N GLY A 177 5.12 1.20 -18.46
CA GLY A 177 6.31 0.32 -18.47
C GLY A 177 7.51 0.64 -17.55
N VAL A 178 7.64 1.89 -17.09
CA VAL A 178 8.71 2.42 -16.24
C VAL A 178 8.56 1.91 -14.80
N VAL A 179 7.32 1.63 -14.39
CA VAL A 179 7.03 1.08 -13.07
C VAL A 179 7.52 -0.37 -12.93
N ASN A 180 7.64 -1.14 -14.01
CA ASN A 180 8.15 -2.51 -13.95
C ASN A 180 9.65 -2.57 -13.66
N ALA A 181 10.46 -1.84 -14.42
CA ALA A 181 11.92 -1.87 -14.23
C ALA A 181 12.35 -1.05 -13.00
N GLY A 182 11.75 0.14 -12.80
CA GLY A 182 12.04 1.00 -11.66
C GLY A 182 11.50 0.45 -10.34
N GLY A 183 10.30 -0.14 -10.36
CA GLY A 183 9.67 -0.73 -9.18
C GLY A 183 10.37 -2.01 -8.72
N ALA A 184 10.67 -2.92 -9.64
CA ALA A 184 11.42 -4.13 -9.29
C ALA A 184 12.82 -3.79 -8.76
N ALA A 185 13.52 -2.83 -9.37
CA ALA A 185 14.82 -2.37 -8.88
C ALA A 185 14.73 -1.72 -7.49
N ALA A 186 13.68 -0.93 -7.23
CA ALA A 186 13.44 -0.33 -5.91
C ALA A 186 13.19 -1.40 -4.84
N VAL A 187 12.39 -2.43 -5.14
CA VAL A 187 12.14 -3.56 -4.23
C VAL A 187 13.42 -4.36 -3.96
N VAL A 188 14.23 -4.64 -4.99
CA VAL A 188 15.55 -5.30 -4.81
C VAL A 188 16.47 -4.44 -3.93
N ALA A 189 16.52 -3.13 -4.14
CA ALA A 189 17.34 -2.23 -3.35
C ALA A 189 16.90 -2.18 -1.88
N ALA A 190 15.58 -2.16 -1.63
CA ALA A 190 14.99 -2.23 -0.30
C ALA A 190 15.37 -3.54 0.41
N MET A 191 15.16 -4.67 -0.27
CA MET A 191 15.49 -6.00 0.24
C MET A 191 16.99 -6.14 0.53
N GLY A 192 17.85 -5.63 -0.36
CA GLY A 192 19.30 -5.68 -0.17
C GLY A 192 19.79 -4.84 1.01
N ARG A 193 19.13 -3.70 1.27
CA ARG A 193 19.49 -2.80 2.37
C ARG A 193 19.03 -3.31 3.74
N HIS A 194 17.92 -4.02 3.78
CA HIS A 194 17.27 -4.50 5.01
C HIS A 194 17.18 -6.04 5.01
N ILE A 195 18.34 -6.69 4.83
CA ILE A 195 18.44 -8.15 4.69
C ILE A 195 17.89 -8.93 5.89
N ALA A 196 17.91 -8.32 7.08
CA ALA A 196 17.43 -8.94 8.33
C ALA A 196 15.91 -8.76 8.57
N ASP A 197 15.21 -7.91 7.81
CA ASP A 197 13.76 -7.75 7.95
C ASP A 197 13.05 -8.83 7.11
N LEU A 198 12.78 -9.97 7.73
CA LEU A 198 12.13 -11.12 7.10
C LEU A 198 10.75 -10.80 6.51
N LYS A 199 10.00 -9.85 7.11
CA LYS A 199 8.70 -9.46 6.58
C LYS A 199 8.88 -8.67 5.28
N LEU A 200 9.82 -7.74 5.25
CA LEU A 200 10.18 -7.02 4.03
C LEU A 200 10.69 -7.97 2.94
N GLN A 201 11.52 -8.95 3.28
CA GLN A 201 11.99 -9.94 2.29
C GLN A 201 10.83 -10.71 1.66
N ARG A 202 9.86 -11.16 2.49
CA ARG A 202 8.68 -11.90 2.01
C ARG A 202 7.78 -11.03 1.14
N SER A 203 7.43 -9.83 1.59
CA SER A 203 6.59 -8.91 0.80
C SER A 203 7.29 -8.48 -0.48
N GLY A 204 8.61 -8.23 -0.43
CA GLY A 204 9.41 -7.93 -1.62
C GLY A 204 9.44 -9.06 -2.64
N CYS A 205 9.63 -10.31 -2.19
CA CYS A 205 9.54 -11.48 -3.07
C CYS A 205 8.15 -11.64 -3.68
N GLY A 206 7.08 -11.46 -2.90
CA GLY A 206 5.71 -11.53 -3.40
C GLY A 206 5.42 -10.45 -4.44
N ALA A 207 5.84 -9.22 -4.18
CA ALA A 207 5.74 -8.12 -5.14
C ALA A 207 6.50 -8.43 -6.44
N GLN A 208 7.73 -8.95 -6.35
CA GLN A 208 8.52 -9.35 -7.53
C GLN A 208 7.88 -10.50 -8.31
N GLN A 209 7.34 -11.50 -7.63
CA GLN A 209 6.67 -12.63 -8.27
C GLN A 209 5.42 -12.16 -9.03
N ASN A 210 4.63 -11.28 -8.42
CA ASN A 210 3.42 -10.75 -9.03
C ASN A 210 3.73 -9.78 -10.19
N MET A 211 4.76 -8.93 -10.05
CA MET A 211 5.26 -8.08 -11.14
C MET A 211 5.85 -8.90 -12.32
N ALA A 212 6.49 -10.04 -12.06
CA ALA A 212 6.98 -10.95 -13.10
C ALA A 212 5.84 -11.65 -13.85
N LEU A 213 4.66 -11.80 -13.24
CA LEU A 213 3.46 -12.30 -13.92
C LEU A 213 2.84 -11.24 -14.84
N TRP A 214 2.93 -9.94 -14.48
CA TRP A 214 2.49 -8.84 -15.34
C TRP A 214 3.24 -8.81 -16.69
N THR A 215 4.55 -9.05 -16.68
CA THR A 215 5.41 -9.08 -17.88
C THR A 215 5.20 -10.33 -18.75
N ARG A 216 4.66 -11.42 -18.19
CA ARG A 216 4.26 -12.61 -18.97
C ARG A 216 2.92 -12.41 -19.70
N GLY A 217 2.04 -11.55 -19.21
CA GLY A 217 0.74 -11.22 -19.82
C GLY A 217 0.83 -10.26 -21.03
N GLY A 218 1.90 -9.47 -21.12
CA GLY A 218 2.20 -8.59 -22.26
C GLY A 218 3.68 -8.67 -22.63
N HIS A 219 3.99 -9.24 -23.79
CA HIS A 219 5.36 -9.49 -24.27
C HIS A 219 6.30 -8.29 -24.08
N VAL A 220 7.15 -8.32 -23.04
CA VAL A 220 8.48 -7.69 -23.06
C VAL A 220 9.43 -8.56 -22.26
N ALA A 221 10.56 -8.91 -22.89
CA ALA A 221 11.59 -9.80 -22.37
C ALA A 221 12.27 -9.22 -21.13
N ASP A 222 12.51 -10.05 -20.11
CA ASP A 222 13.52 -9.67 -19.10
C ASP A 222 14.18 -10.87 -18.42
N VAL A 223 15.43 -11.12 -18.81
CA VAL A 223 16.33 -12.13 -18.23
C VAL A 223 17.02 -11.58 -16.97
N GLU A 224 17.07 -10.25 -16.77
CA GLU A 224 17.64 -9.64 -15.57
C GLU A 224 16.72 -9.77 -14.35
N LEU A 225 15.40 -9.61 -14.53
CA LEU A 225 14.41 -9.81 -13.47
C LEU A 225 14.44 -11.25 -12.91
N GLN A 226 14.63 -12.26 -13.78
CA GLN A 226 14.82 -13.65 -13.35
C GLN A 226 16.11 -13.84 -12.54
N ARG A 227 17.21 -13.19 -12.90
CA ARG A 227 18.48 -13.33 -12.16
C ARG A 227 18.42 -12.66 -10.79
N LEU A 228 17.75 -11.51 -10.68
CA LEU A 228 17.63 -10.76 -9.42
C LEU A 228 16.66 -11.43 -8.45
N GLY A 229 15.49 -11.88 -8.92
CA GLY A 229 14.53 -12.62 -8.10
C GLY A 229 15.05 -13.97 -7.62
N CYS A 230 15.72 -14.74 -8.48
CA CYS A 230 16.34 -16.00 -8.08
C CYS A 230 17.51 -15.82 -7.11
N GLY A 231 18.28 -14.72 -7.22
CA GLY A 231 19.38 -14.43 -6.30
C GLY A 231 18.92 -14.14 -4.87
N ALA A 232 17.81 -13.40 -4.70
CA ALA A 232 17.22 -13.12 -3.39
C ALA A 232 16.61 -14.39 -2.75
N LEU A 233 15.92 -15.21 -3.54
CA LEU A 233 15.36 -16.49 -3.10
C LEU A 233 16.45 -17.49 -2.69
N ALA A 234 17.57 -17.55 -3.42
CA ALA A 234 18.69 -18.43 -3.11
C ALA A 234 19.40 -18.03 -1.80
N ASN A 235 19.50 -16.73 -1.49
CA ASN A 235 20.09 -16.26 -0.24
C ASN A 235 19.21 -16.53 0.99
N MET A 236 17.87 -16.55 0.85
CA MET A 236 16.99 -16.94 1.95
C MET A 236 17.02 -18.45 2.22
N ALA A 237 17.10 -19.29 1.17
CA ALA A 237 17.22 -20.73 1.33
C ALA A 237 18.57 -21.17 1.93
N ALA A 238 19.58 -20.29 1.91
CA ALA A 238 20.89 -20.51 2.52
C ALA A 238 21.01 -19.99 3.96
N GLY A 239 19.95 -19.37 4.51
CA GLY A 239 19.91 -18.81 5.86
C GLY A 239 19.19 -19.67 6.91
N ASP A 240 18.59 -20.78 6.50
CA ASP A 240 17.98 -21.77 7.40
C ASP A 240 18.97 -22.95 7.58
N ASP A 241 19.96 -22.77 8.46
CA ASP A 241 20.73 -23.85 9.11
C ASP A 241 20.19 -24.11 10.53
#